data_AF-A0A0R1UGH2-F1
#
_entry.id   AF-A0A0R1UGH2-F1
#
_cell.length_a   1.000
_cell.length_b   1.000
_cell.length_c   1.000
_cell.angle_alpha   90.00
_cell.angle_beta   90.00
_cell.angle_gamma   90.00
#
_symmetry.space_group_name_H-M   'P 1'
#
loop_
_entity.id
_entity.type
_entity.pdbx_description
1 polymer ?
#
loop_
_entity_poly.entity_id
_entity_poly.type
_entity_poly.pdbx_seq_one_letter_code
_entity_poly.pdbx_strand_id
1 'polypeptide(L)'
;MRQLLLKEWDRFVNFKLTGELLYQVAFIYLVTISYLQTSTYVDFFAPSTLHRLLFIGLVTLAFKIFFLDRHNVWSMLGNLLGFGLLLITWRTSHDFMLVVMGTLILGARGVNFRQIVKLYYLVGLVGLLYIIVSAEAGVIRNLVFVRDTTGAVRRAFGIIYPTDFAAHVLFLVLADAYLAFHRLKWWRYILYMIIAGVVMWGTNSRLDAIAILLIIPITWLGQRAAQGHLVSRLVAGFYWPIPILGAYLIIIASYFFTFSNHLFEKVNHALSGRLQFGHTAFVRYGFSKFGQPVQENGWGAGVGAKKVVTDYFFIDASFLRLLIIFGTIVLLVVLLMMTQLSWQSIQTNDYALASVMVIVTVSAILEQRLVDIAYNPFLLAFLATGTASMMTKEKDIERVHS
;
A
#
# COMPACT_ATOMS: atom_id res chain seq x y z
N MET A 1 -5.33 -41.57 -18.59
CA MET A 1 -6.33 -40.49 -18.73
C MET A 1 -7.52 -40.64 -17.77
N ARG A 2 -8.26 -41.76 -17.78
CA ARG A 2 -9.43 -42.00 -16.91
C ARG A 2 -9.15 -41.93 -15.39
N GLN A 3 -8.03 -42.50 -14.93
CA GLN A 3 -7.63 -42.42 -13.51
C GLN A 3 -7.21 -41.01 -13.05
N LEU A 4 -6.68 -40.20 -13.97
CA LEU A 4 -6.33 -38.80 -13.71
C LEU A 4 -7.60 -37.95 -13.57
N LEU A 5 -8.59 -38.18 -14.44
CA LEU A 5 -9.91 -37.55 -14.37
C LEU A 5 -10.68 -37.97 -13.11
N LEU A 6 -10.63 -39.24 -12.71
CA LEU A 6 -11.26 -39.70 -11.46
C LEU A 6 -10.60 -39.09 -10.22
N LYS A 7 -9.27 -38.93 -10.23
CA LYS A 7 -8.53 -38.29 -9.13
C LYS A 7 -8.81 -36.79 -9.02
N GLU A 8 -8.93 -36.10 -10.14
CA GLU A 8 -9.35 -34.68 -10.18
C GLU A 8 -10.83 -34.53 -9.79
N TRP A 9 -11.69 -35.47 -10.21
CA TRP A 9 -13.11 -35.53 -9.84
C TRP A 9 -13.31 -35.77 -8.34
N ASP A 10 -12.61 -36.73 -7.75
CA ASP A 10 -12.64 -36.97 -6.30
C ASP A 10 -12.10 -35.78 -5.50
N ARG A 11 -11.11 -35.06 -6.05
CA ARG A 11 -10.57 -33.83 -5.44
C ARG A 11 -11.57 -32.68 -5.52
N PHE A 12 -12.35 -32.59 -6.61
CA PHE A 12 -13.42 -31.62 -6.80
C PHE A 12 -14.63 -31.90 -5.89
N VAL A 13 -15.07 -33.16 -5.81
CA VAL A 13 -16.18 -33.60 -4.95
C VAL A 13 -15.86 -33.42 -3.46
N ASN A 14 -14.60 -33.62 -3.06
CA ASN A 14 -14.14 -33.44 -1.67
C ASN A 14 -13.58 -32.03 -1.38
N PHE A 15 -13.76 -31.07 -2.28
CA PHE A 15 -13.25 -29.72 -2.11
C PHE A 15 -13.95 -29.02 -0.94
N LYS A 16 -13.21 -28.81 0.16
CA LYS A 16 -13.68 -28.02 1.30
C LYS A 16 -13.32 -26.56 1.07
N LEU A 17 -14.33 -25.71 0.93
CA LEU A 17 -14.13 -24.26 0.91
C LEU A 17 -13.60 -23.81 2.28
N THR A 18 -12.32 -23.45 2.34
CA THR A 18 -11.71 -22.88 3.56
C THR A 18 -11.84 -21.37 3.56
N GLY A 19 -11.92 -20.76 4.76
CA GLY A 19 -11.92 -19.30 4.89
C GLY A 19 -10.67 -18.65 4.31
N GLU A 20 -9.52 -19.33 4.36
CA GLU A 20 -8.28 -18.88 3.73
C GLU A 20 -8.39 -18.84 2.19
N LEU A 21 -8.90 -19.89 1.56
CA LEU A 21 -9.06 -19.91 0.11
C LEU A 21 -10.07 -18.85 -0.37
N LEU A 22 -11.19 -18.70 0.35
CA LEU A 22 -12.18 -17.68 0.03
C LEU A 22 -11.59 -16.26 0.14
N TYR A 23 -10.76 -16.00 1.16
CA TYR A 23 -10.02 -14.75 1.28
C TYR A 23 -9.07 -14.55 0.10
N GLN A 24 -8.30 -15.55 -0.29
CA GLN A 24 -7.34 -15.46 -1.39
C GLN A 24 -8.03 -15.16 -2.73
N VAL A 25 -9.16 -15.81 -3.01
CA VAL A 25 -9.96 -15.53 -4.22
C VAL A 25 -10.51 -14.10 -4.20
N ALA A 26 -11.10 -13.67 -3.08
CA ALA A 26 -11.61 -12.31 -2.94
C ALA A 26 -10.49 -11.26 -3.03
N PHE A 27 -9.32 -11.55 -2.46
CA PHE A 27 -8.13 -10.72 -2.51
C PHE A 27 -7.63 -10.52 -3.95
N ILE A 28 -7.43 -11.62 -4.70
CA ILE A 28 -7.02 -11.57 -6.11
C ILE A 28 -8.02 -10.74 -6.92
N TYR A 29 -9.32 -10.98 -6.71
CA TYR A 29 -10.38 -10.25 -7.38
C TYR A 29 -10.32 -8.75 -7.08
N LEU A 30 -10.26 -8.35 -5.79
CA LEU A 30 -10.22 -6.94 -5.38
C LEU A 30 -8.96 -6.22 -5.88
N VAL A 31 -7.79 -6.86 -5.80
CA VAL A 31 -6.54 -6.30 -6.34
C VAL A 31 -6.65 -6.10 -7.86
N THR A 32 -7.18 -7.09 -8.58
CA THR A 32 -7.37 -6.99 -10.04
C THR A 32 -8.28 -5.83 -10.41
N ILE A 33 -9.45 -5.70 -9.77
CA ILE A 33 -10.36 -4.57 -10.02
C ILE A 33 -9.69 -3.24 -9.67
N SER A 34 -8.90 -3.18 -8.59
CA SER A 34 -8.19 -1.97 -8.18
C SER A 34 -7.13 -1.54 -9.21
N TYR A 35 -6.40 -2.49 -9.80
CA TYR A 35 -5.45 -2.22 -10.91
C TYR A 35 -6.16 -1.71 -12.17
N LEU A 36 -7.38 -2.20 -12.45
CA LEU A 36 -8.18 -1.67 -13.56
C LEU A 36 -8.65 -0.23 -13.28
N GLN A 37 -8.96 0.11 -12.02
CA GLN A 37 -9.35 1.47 -11.64
C GLN A 37 -8.19 2.47 -11.69
N THR A 38 -6.95 2.02 -11.44
CA THR A 38 -5.76 2.86 -11.52
C THR A 38 -5.18 2.95 -12.93
N SER A 39 -5.76 2.27 -13.92
CA SER A 39 -5.30 2.29 -15.31
C SER A 39 -6.30 2.94 -16.27
N THR A 40 -5.86 3.23 -17.49
CA THR A 40 -6.72 3.77 -18.56
C THR A 40 -7.74 2.75 -19.07
N TYR A 41 -7.70 1.50 -18.58
CA TYR A 41 -8.83 0.56 -18.72
C TYR A 41 -10.12 1.10 -18.11
N VAL A 42 -10.07 2.03 -17.15
CA VAL A 42 -11.26 2.70 -16.61
C VAL A 42 -12.13 3.32 -17.71
N ASP A 43 -11.54 3.73 -18.84
CA ASP A 43 -12.26 4.32 -19.99
C ASP A 43 -13.16 3.30 -20.71
N PHE A 44 -12.90 1.99 -20.57
CA PHE A 44 -13.69 0.92 -21.20
C PHE A 44 -14.95 0.57 -20.40
N PHE A 45 -15.05 1.03 -19.15
CA PHE A 45 -16.17 0.72 -18.28
C PHE A 45 -17.06 1.94 -18.12
N ALA A 46 -18.38 1.73 -18.09
CA ALA A 46 -19.31 2.80 -17.73
C ALA A 46 -18.96 3.37 -16.33
N PRO A 47 -19.15 4.68 -16.08
CA PRO A 47 -18.86 5.30 -14.80
C PRO A 47 -19.41 4.48 -13.64
N SER A 48 -18.64 4.36 -12.55
CA SER A 48 -18.95 3.58 -11.34
C SER A 48 -19.05 2.05 -11.48
N THR A 49 -18.88 1.46 -12.68
CA THR A 49 -18.98 -0.01 -12.85
C THR A 49 -17.91 -0.76 -12.08
N LEU A 50 -16.64 -0.37 -12.20
CA LEU A 50 -15.55 -0.97 -11.43
C LEU A 50 -15.76 -0.79 -9.92
N HIS A 51 -16.32 0.35 -9.51
CA HIS A 51 -16.67 0.59 -8.11
C HIS A 51 -17.76 -0.37 -7.60
N ARG A 52 -18.81 -0.61 -8.40
CA ARG A 52 -19.83 -1.64 -8.10
C ARG A 52 -19.23 -3.04 -8.03
N LEU A 53 -18.28 -3.36 -8.91
CA LEU A 53 -17.63 -4.67 -8.93
C LEU A 53 -16.82 -4.94 -7.65
N LEU A 54 -16.25 -3.90 -7.00
CA LEU A 54 -15.57 -4.06 -5.71
C LEU A 54 -16.51 -4.63 -4.63
N PHE A 55 -17.80 -4.25 -4.61
CA PHE A 55 -18.75 -4.76 -3.62
C PHE A 55 -18.89 -6.28 -3.66
N ILE A 56 -18.74 -6.93 -4.80
CA ILE A 56 -18.77 -8.40 -4.91
C ILE A 56 -17.64 -9.01 -4.07
N GLY A 57 -16.43 -8.45 -4.16
CA GLY A 57 -15.29 -8.89 -3.35
C GLY A 57 -15.50 -8.62 -1.87
N LEU A 58 -16.07 -7.46 -1.52
CA LEU A 58 -16.34 -7.09 -0.12
C LEU A 58 -17.43 -7.96 0.52
N VAL A 59 -18.51 -8.26 -0.20
CA VAL A 59 -19.55 -9.19 0.28
C VAL A 59 -18.97 -10.59 0.47
N THR A 60 -18.10 -11.04 -0.44
CA THR A 60 -17.39 -12.31 -0.30
C THR A 60 -16.52 -12.34 0.96
N LEU A 61 -15.79 -11.25 1.25
CA LEU A 61 -15.02 -11.13 2.48
C LEU A 61 -15.89 -11.03 3.73
N ALA A 62 -16.99 -10.28 3.69
CA ALA A 62 -17.93 -10.20 4.81
C ALA A 62 -18.52 -11.59 5.12
N PHE A 63 -18.88 -12.37 4.09
CA PHE A 63 -19.34 -13.74 4.26
C PHE A 63 -18.26 -14.60 4.95
N LYS A 64 -17.01 -14.53 4.47
CA LYS A 64 -15.87 -15.19 5.12
C LYS A 64 -15.75 -14.80 6.59
N ILE A 65 -15.77 -13.49 6.87
CA ILE A 65 -15.56 -12.90 8.19
C ILE A 65 -16.63 -13.32 9.19
N PHE A 66 -17.91 -13.47 8.80
CA PHE A 66 -18.97 -13.77 9.77
C PHE A 66 -19.36 -15.25 9.84
N PHE A 67 -19.14 -16.02 8.77
CA PHE A 67 -19.62 -17.40 8.67
C PHE A 67 -18.53 -18.47 8.62
N LEU A 68 -17.31 -18.15 8.15
CA LEU A 68 -16.23 -19.13 8.03
C LEU A 68 -15.13 -18.96 9.08
N ASP A 69 -14.95 -17.74 9.59
CA ASP A 69 -13.97 -17.48 10.64
C ASP A 69 -14.44 -18.01 11.98
N ARG A 70 -13.47 -18.44 12.80
CA ARG A 70 -13.76 -18.83 14.18
C ARG A 70 -13.88 -17.58 15.04
N HIS A 71 -15.01 -17.43 15.71
CA HIS A 71 -15.30 -16.29 16.57
C HIS A 71 -15.33 -16.67 18.04
N ASN A 72 -14.67 -15.85 18.86
CA ASN A 72 -15.06 -15.61 20.24
C ASN A 72 -15.76 -14.25 20.36
N VAL A 73 -16.41 -13.98 21.49
CA VAL A 73 -17.16 -12.74 21.75
C VAL A 73 -16.31 -11.50 21.48
N TRP A 74 -15.04 -11.50 21.89
CA TRP A 74 -14.11 -10.39 21.70
C TRP A 74 -13.76 -10.14 20.23
N SER A 75 -13.54 -11.21 19.45
CA SER A 75 -13.26 -11.10 18.02
C SER A 75 -14.48 -10.63 17.24
N MET A 76 -15.70 -11.03 17.64
CA MET A 76 -16.93 -10.56 17.03
C MET A 76 -17.14 -9.07 17.35
N LEU A 77 -16.96 -8.66 18.61
CA LEU A 77 -17.02 -7.26 19.01
C LEU A 77 -15.99 -6.41 18.25
N GLY A 78 -14.76 -6.91 18.09
CA GLY A 78 -13.72 -6.25 17.30
C GLY A 78 -14.12 -6.08 15.83
N ASN A 79 -14.71 -7.10 15.21
CA ASN A 79 -15.21 -7.02 13.82
C ASN A 79 -16.34 -5.99 13.70
N LEU A 80 -17.30 -5.99 14.64
CA LEU A 80 -18.43 -5.04 14.65
C LEU A 80 -17.95 -3.60 14.84
N LEU A 81 -17.01 -3.35 15.76
CA LEU A 81 -16.41 -2.03 15.96
C LEU A 81 -15.61 -1.59 14.73
N GLY A 82 -14.86 -2.51 14.12
CA GLY A 82 -14.14 -2.27 12.86
C GLY A 82 -15.09 -1.83 11.75
N PHE A 83 -16.12 -2.62 11.45
CA PHE A 83 -17.12 -2.26 10.44
C PHE A 83 -17.90 -0.98 10.80
N GLY A 84 -18.20 -0.75 12.08
CA GLY A 84 -18.83 0.48 12.54
C GLY A 84 -17.97 1.71 12.24
N LEU A 85 -16.67 1.65 12.52
CA LEU A 85 -15.73 2.73 12.18
C LEU A 85 -15.66 2.95 10.65
N LEU A 86 -15.54 1.86 9.87
CA LEU A 86 -15.51 1.95 8.40
C LEU A 86 -16.77 2.58 7.83
N LEU A 87 -17.94 2.21 8.35
CA LEU A 87 -19.22 2.77 7.93
C LEU A 87 -19.33 4.25 8.28
N ILE A 88 -18.99 4.63 9.51
CA ILE A 88 -19.01 6.03 9.95
C ILE A 88 -18.10 6.86 9.05
N THR A 89 -16.84 6.43 8.88
CA THR A 89 -15.86 7.16 8.07
C THR A 89 -16.27 7.23 6.60
N TRP A 90 -16.83 6.17 6.02
CA TRP A 90 -17.34 6.24 4.64
C TRP A 90 -18.46 7.27 4.50
N ARG A 91 -19.41 7.31 5.44
CA ARG A 91 -20.54 8.25 5.40
C ARG A 91 -20.12 9.70 5.61
N THR A 92 -19.09 9.96 6.42
CA THR A 92 -18.58 11.31 6.67
C THR A 92 -17.64 11.79 5.57
N SER A 93 -16.67 10.96 5.16
CA SER A 93 -15.66 11.34 4.16
C SER A 93 -16.14 11.28 2.72
N HIS A 94 -17.19 10.49 2.44
CA HIS A 94 -17.64 10.13 1.09
C HIS A 94 -16.58 9.37 0.27
N ASP A 95 -15.52 8.85 0.92
CA ASP A 95 -14.47 8.05 0.30
C ASP A 95 -14.60 6.58 0.72
N PHE A 96 -14.49 5.68 -0.26
CA PHE A 96 -14.71 4.25 -0.10
C PHE A 96 -13.42 3.44 0.08
N MET A 97 -12.24 4.02 -0.18
CA MET A 97 -10.97 3.28 -0.13
C MET A 97 -10.73 2.61 1.22
N LEU A 98 -11.06 3.31 2.31
CA LEU A 98 -10.88 2.79 3.66
C LEU A 98 -11.77 1.56 3.93
N VAL A 99 -12.99 1.51 3.35
CA VAL A 99 -13.89 0.35 3.48
C VAL A 99 -13.25 -0.89 2.84
N VAL A 100 -12.64 -0.72 1.66
CA VAL A 100 -11.96 -1.81 0.95
C VAL A 100 -10.77 -2.32 1.76
N MET A 101 -9.87 -1.42 2.15
CA MET A 101 -8.68 -1.76 2.94
C MET A 101 -9.06 -2.37 4.31
N GLY A 102 -9.98 -1.75 5.03
CA GLY A 102 -10.44 -2.20 6.34
C GLY A 102 -11.09 -3.58 6.31
N THR A 103 -11.94 -3.85 5.32
CA THR A 103 -12.56 -5.17 5.14
C THR A 103 -11.52 -6.25 4.84
N LEU A 104 -10.51 -5.92 4.03
CA LEU A 104 -9.38 -6.80 3.75
C LEU A 104 -8.52 -7.08 4.99
N ILE A 105 -8.30 -6.08 5.85
CA ILE A 105 -7.60 -6.24 7.12
C ILE A 105 -8.38 -7.19 8.03
N LEU A 106 -9.68 -6.93 8.25
CA LEU A 106 -10.55 -7.79 9.05
C LEU A 106 -10.59 -9.23 8.52
N GLY A 107 -10.72 -9.37 7.20
CA GLY A 107 -10.73 -10.66 6.51
C GLY A 107 -9.39 -11.39 6.53
N ALA A 108 -8.27 -10.72 6.82
CA ALA A 108 -6.95 -11.38 6.81
C ALA A 108 -6.76 -12.36 7.98
N ARG A 109 -7.66 -12.35 8.97
CA ARG A 109 -7.60 -13.25 10.12
C ARG A 109 -7.54 -14.72 9.70
N GLY A 110 -6.57 -15.46 10.24
CA GLY A 110 -6.38 -16.87 9.91
C GLY A 110 -5.76 -17.14 8.53
N VAL A 111 -5.32 -16.10 7.81
CA VAL A 111 -4.66 -16.22 6.49
C VAL A 111 -3.17 -15.99 6.66
N ASN A 112 -2.33 -16.75 5.96
CA ASN A 112 -0.88 -16.56 6.03
C ASN A 112 -0.45 -15.25 5.34
N PHE A 113 0.14 -14.31 6.09
CA PHE A 113 0.53 -13.00 5.55
C PHE A 113 1.52 -13.09 4.39
N ARG A 114 2.50 -14.00 4.48
CA ARG A 114 3.48 -14.21 3.40
C ARG A 114 2.79 -14.68 2.12
N GLN A 115 1.71 -15.47 2.23
CA GLN A 115 0.91 -15.88 1.07
C GLN A 115 0.11 -14.71 0.47
N ILE A 116 -0.43 -13.81 1.30
CA ILE A 116 -1.07 -12.56 0.83
C ILE A 116 -0.07 -11.74 0.01
N VAL A 117 1.15 -11.53 0.52
CA VAL A 117 2.17 -10.74 -0.20
C VAL A 117 2.64 -11.44 -1.49
N LYS A 118 2.73 -12.77 -1.50
CA LYS A 118 3.02 -13.53 -2.74
C LYS A 118 1.93 -13.33 -3.79
N LEU A 119 0.66 -13.41 -3.39
CA LEU A 119 -0.46 -13.18 -4.29
C LEU A 119 -0.47 -11.73 -4.78
N TYR A 120 -0.25 -10.75 -3.90
CA TYR A 120 -0.12 -9.35 -4.27
C TYR A 120 0.98 -9.16 -5.33
N TYR A 121 2.18 -9.68 -5.07
CA TYR A 121 3.31 -9.56 -5.98
C TYR A 121 3.02 -10.21 -7.34
N LEU A 122 2.47 -11.42 -7.35
CA LEU A 122 2.19 -12.14 -8.60
C LEU A 122 1.10 -11.44 -9.42
N VAL A 123 -0.05 -11.15 -8.80
CA VAL A 123 -1.18 -10.50 -9.47
C VAL A 123 -0.80 -9.10 -9.91
N GLY A 124 -0.11 -8.34 -9.06
CA GLY A 124 0.31 -6.98 -9.37
C GLY A 124 1.38 -6.92 -10.46
N LEU A 125 2.36 -7.84 -10.46
CA LEU A 125 3.38 -7.91 -11.51
C LEU A 125 2.75 -8.27 -12.85
N VAL A 126 1.93 -9.33 -12.90
CA VAL A 126 1.24 -9.75 -14.12
C VAL A 126 0.29 -8.66 -14.61
N GLY A 127 -0.48 -8.06 -13.69
CA GLY A 127 -1.42 -6.97 -14.00
C GLY A 127 -0.72 -5.73 -14.54
N LEU A 128 0.38 -5.29 -13.91
CA LEU A 128 1.13 -4.13 -14.37
C LEU A 128 1.79 -4.38 -15.73
N LEU A 129 2.40 -5.55 -15.93
CA LEU A 129 2.97 -5.92 -17.23
C LEU A 129 1.90 -5.98 -18.32
N TYR A 130 0.73 -6.54 -18.01
CA TYR A 130 -0.41 -6.56 -18.93
C TYR A 130 -0.87 -5.15 -19.30
N ILE A 131 -0.97 -4.23 -18.33
CA ILE A 131 -1.32 -2.82 -18.56
C ILE A 131 -0.26 -2.13 -19.44
N ILE A 132 1.04 -2.30 -19.15
CA ILE A 132 2.13 -1.74 -19.95
C ILE A 132 2.06 -2.24 -21.39
N VAL A 133 1.97 -3.56 -21.59
CA VAL A 133 1.89 -4.16 -22.93
C VAL A 133 0.65 -3.67 -23.68
N SER A 134 -0.49 -3.56 -22.99
CA SER A 134 -1.73 -3.03 -23.58
C SER A 134 -1.56 -1.58 -24.03
N ALA A 135 -0.84 -0.76 -23.25
CA ALA A 135 -0.61 0.65 -23.57
C ALA A 135 0.36 0.83 -24.73
N GLU A 136 1.45 0.06 -24.76
CA GLU A 136 2.45 0.09 -25.84
C GLU A 136 1.91 -0.53 -27.14
N ALA A 137 1.01 -1.51 -27.06
CA ALA A 137 0.29 -2.06 -28.20
C ALA A 137 -0.86 -1.17 -28.71
N GLY A 138 -1.16 -0.07 -28.02
CA GLY A 138 -2.25 0.86 -28.39
C GLY A 138 -3.67 0.37 -28.06
N VAL A 139 -3.81 -0.70 -27.27
CA VAL A 139 -5.12 -1.20 -26.79
C VAL A 139 -5.73 -0.20 -25.80
N ILE A 140 -4.91 0.36 -24.92
CA ILE A 140 -5.30 1.42 -23.98
C ILE A 140 -4.40 2.64 -24.16
N ARG A 141 -4.81 3.79 -23.62
CA ARG A 141 -4.04 5.04 -23.76
C ARG A 141 -2.80 5.02 -22.86
N ASN A 142 -1.64 5.34 -23.42
CA ASN A 142 -0.45 5.74 -22.65
C ASN A 142 -0.47 7.25 -22.44
N LEU A 143 -0.84 7.71 -21.24
CA LEU A 143 -0.90 9.14 -20.93
C LEU A 143 0.50 9.73 -20.82
N VAL A 144 0.69 10.89 -21.45
CA VAL A 144 1.94 11.64 -21.43
C VAL A 144 1.67 13.03 -20.90
N PHE A 145 2.45 13.43 -19.89
CA PHE A 145 2.36 14.73 -19.25
C PHE A 145 3.69 15.47 -19.44
N VAL A 146 3.62 16.78 -19.61
CA VAL A 146 4.81 17.64 -19.65
C VAL A 146 4.84 18.44 -18.35
N ARG A 147 5.98 18.42 -17.65
CA ARG A 147 6.16 19.22 -16.45
C ARG A 147 6.49 20.66 -16.85
N ASP A 148 5.58 21.59 -16.61
CA ASP A 148 5.72 23.00 -17.00
C ASP A 148 7.04 23.64 -16.54
N THR A 149 7.53 23.27 -15.36
CA THR A 149 8.75 23.86 -14.78
C THR A 149 10.06 23.39 -15.41
N THR A 150 10.09 22.20 -16.01
CA THR A 150 11.34 21.60 -16.53
C THR A 150 11.25 21.12 -17.97
N GLY A 151 10.06 21.19 -18.60
CA GLY A 151 9.79 20.62 -19.92
C GLY A 151 9.90 19.08 -19.96
N ALA A 152 10.00 18.42 -18.81
CA ALA A 152 10.27 16.99 -18.77
C ALA A 152 9.01 16.19 -19.15
N VAL A 153 9.18 15.26 -20.08
CA VAL A 153 8.13 14.34 -20.53
C VAL A 153 7.98 13.21 -19.51
N ARG A 154 6.74 12.93 -19.09
CA ARG A 154 6.38 11.93 -18.08
C ARG A 154 5.35 10.98 -18.65
N ARG A 155 5.73 9.72 -18.84
CA ARG A 155 4.82 8.67 -19.35
C ARG A 155 4.18 7.95 -18.18
N ALA A 156 2.93 7.54 -18.33
CA ALA A 156 2.19 6.79 -17.31
C ALA A 156 2.08 5.29 -17.63
N PHE A 157 2.50 4.84 -18.82
CA PHE A 157 2.56 3.43 -19.23
C PHE A 157 1.25 2.66 -19.01
N GLY A 158 0.12 3.29 -19.34
CA GLY A 158 -1.22 2.72 -19.17
C GLY A 158 -1.86 2.97 -17.80
N ILE A 159 -1.11 3.47 -16.82
CA ILE A 159 -1.65 3.96 -15.55
C ILE A 159 -2.21 5.39 -15.74
N ILE A 160 -3.14 5.80 -14.87
CA ILE A 160 -3.81 7.11 -15.00
C ILE A 160 -2.90 8.31 -14.70
N TYR A 161 -1.73 8.10 -14.09
CA TYR A 161 -0.79 9.17 -13.78
C TYR A 161 0.66 8.65 -13.61
N PRO A 162 1.71 9.46 -13.89
CA PRO A 162 3.10 8.99 -13.82
C PRO A 162 3.62 8.66 -12.41
N THR A 163 3.22 9.39 -11.36
CA THR A 163 3.60 9.02 -9.97
C THR A 163 2.87 7.77 -9.51
N ASP A 164 1.63 7.56 -9.96
CA ASP A 164 0.88 6.33 -9.70
C ASP A 164 1.58 5.11 -10.31
N PHE A 165 2.10 5.22 -11.54
CA PHE A 165 2.90 4.14 -12.13
C PHE A 165 4.12 3.83 -11.27
N ALA A 166 4.85 4.87 -10.87
CA ALA A 166 6.04 4.75 -10.04
C ALA A 166 5.74 4.11 -8.68
N ALA A 167 4.60 4.45 -8.06
CA ALA A 167 4.15 3.86 -6.81
C ALA A 167 3.80 2.37 -6.96
N HIS A 168 3.14 1.93 -8.05
CA HIS A 168 2.92 0.49 -8.30
C HIS A 168 4.26 -0.27 -8.34
N VAL A 169 5.26 0.28 -9.05
CA VAL A 169 6.59 -0.32 -9.12
C VAL A 169 7.25 -0.36 -7.75
N LEU A 170 7.21 0.73 -6.98
CA LEU A 170 7.75 0.81 -5.63
C LEU A 170 7.19 -0.31 -4.74
N PHE A 171 5.87 -0.48 -4.69
CA PHE A 171 5.25 -1.49 -3.83
C PHE A 171 5.48 -2.92 -4.31
N LEU A 172 5.62 -3.16 -5.63
CA LEU A 172 6.06 -4.46 -6.15
C LEU A 172 7.50 -4.80 -5.76
N VAL A 173 8.42 -3.82 -5.85
CA VAL A 173 9.81 -3.99 -5.38
C VAL A 173 9.84 -4.23 -3.87
N LEU A 174 9.00 -3.51 -3.11
CA LEU A 174 8.91 -3.68 -1.67
C LEU A 174 8.34 -5.06 -1.28
N ALA A 175 7.37 -5.58 -2.04
CA ALA A 175 6.84 -6.92 -1.87
C ALA A 175 7.90 -7.99 -2.18
N ASP A 176 8.67 -7.84 -3.26
CA ASP A 176 9.81 -8.72 -3.56
C ASP A 176 10.86 -8.69 -2.43
N ALA A 177 11.22 -7.48 -1.97
CA ALA A 177 12.15 -7.29 -0.87
C ALA A 177 11.69 -7.96 0.43
N TYR A 178 10.40 -7.87 0.75
CA TYR A 178 9.81 -8.57 1.89
C TYR A 178 9.88 -10.10 1.73
N LEU A 179 9.44 -10.63 0.59
CA LEU A 179 9.38 -12.07 0.34
C LEU A 179 10.76 -12.74 0.34
N ALA A 180 11.76 -11.99 -0.13
CA ALA A 180 13.15 -12.41 -0.22
C ALA A 180 14.02 -11.89 0.93
N PHE A 181 13.47 -11.28 1.98
CA PHE A 181 14.22 -10.51 2.98
C PHE A 181 15.46 -11.22 3.54
N HIS A 182 15.31 -12.45 4.05
CA HIS A 182 16.44 -13.24 4.59
C HIS A 182 17.40 -13.80 3.52
N ARG A 183 17.08 -13.60 2.24
CA ARG A 183 17.82 -14.10 1.08
C ARG A 183 18.21 -12.98 0.11
N LEU A 184 18.07 -11.70 0.50
CA LEU A 184 18.51 -10.58 -0.34
C LEU A 184 20.03 -10.65 -0.51
N LYS A 185 20.45 -10.62 -1.77
CA LYS A 185 21.85 -10.62 -2.21
C LYS A 185 22.12 -9.33 -2.98
N TRP A 186 23.41 -9.00 -3.14
CA TRP A 186 23.86 -7.79 -3.83
C TRP A 186 23.25 -7.59 -5.23
N TRP A 187 23.01 -8.66 -5.99
CA TRP A 187 22.41 -8.57 -7.32
C TRP A 187 20.96 -8.06 -7.31
N ARG A 188 20.19 -8.32 -6.24
CA ARG A 188 18.83 -7.75 -6.08
C ARG A 188 18.91 -6.25 -5.84
N TYR A 189 19.92 -5.78 -5.11
CA TYR A 189 20.14 -4.34 -4.93
C TYR A 189 20.50 -3.66 -6.25
N ILE A 190 21.29 -4.31 -7.12
CA ILE A 190 21.54 -3.82 -8.48
C ILE A 190 20.24 -3.76 -9.28
N LEU A 191 19.42 -4.81 -9.22
CA LEU A 191 18.11 -4.81 -9.85
C LEU A 191 17.24 -3.63 -9.37
N TYR A 192 17.20 -3.34 -8.07
CA TYR A 192 16.43 -2.21 -7.53
C TYR A 192 16.98 -0.85 -8.00
N MET A 193 18.31 -0.70 -8.10
CA MET A 193 18.93 0.50 -8.68
C MET A 193 18.55 0.69 -10.15
N ILE A 194 18.56 -0.38 -10.95
CA ILE A 194 18.12 -0.35 -12.35
C ILE A 194 16.65 0.05 -12.44
N ILE A 195 15.78 -0.58 -11.64
CA ILE A 195 14.35 -0.27 -11.60
C ILE A 195 14.12 1.20 -11.22
N ALA A 196 14.81 1.72 -10.20
CA ALA A 196 14.74 3.13 -9.82
C ALA A 196 15.16 4.06 -10.97
N GLY A 197 16.21 3.70 -11.72
CA GLY A 197 16.66 4.42 -12.91
C GLY A 197 15.60 4.42 -14.02
N VAL A 198 14.98 3.28 -14.30
CA VAL A 198 13.90 3.15 -15.30
C VAL A 198 12.67 3.98 -14.89
N VAL A 199 12.27 3.92 -13.62
CA VAL A 199 11.17 4.74 -13.09
C VAL A 199 11.46 6.22 -13.25
N MET A 200 12.68 6.65 -12.89
CA MET A 200 13.10 8.04 -13.02
C MET A 200 13.12 8.50 -14.49
N TRP A 201 13.64 7.67 -15.39
CA TRP A 201 13.70 7.97 -16.83
C TRP A 201 12.30 8.05 -17.46
N GLY A 202 11.42 7.09 -17.17
CA GLY A 202 10.11 6.99 -17.81
C GLY A 202 9.07 7.97 -17.25
N THR A 203 9.05 8.15 -15.92
CA THR A 203 7.99 8.93 -15.24
C THR A 203 8.46 10.27 -14.66
N ASN A 204 9.78 10.49 -14.56
CA ASN A 204 10.39 11.61 -13.83
C ASN A 204 9.84 11.78 -12.40
N SER A 205 9.54 10.66 -11.74
CA SER A 205 9.03 10.59 -10.37
C SER A 205 10.19 10.39 -9.38
N ARG A 206 10.87 11.50 -9.07
CA ARG A 206 12.05 11.53 -8.18
C ARG A 206 11.81 10.88 -6.81
N LEU A 207 10.65 11.14 -6.22
CA LEU A 207 10.32 10.73 -4.86
C LEU A 207 10.18 9.20 -4.74
N ASP A 208 9.47 8.57 -5.68
CA ASP A 208 9.36 7.11 -5.75
C ASP A 208 10.69 6.44 -6.06
N ALA A 209 11.49 6.99 -6.97
CA ALA A 209 12.82 6.45 -7.28
C ALA A 209 13.74 6.49 -6.04
N ILE A 210 13.71 7.58 -5.26
CA ILE A 210 14.42 7.65 -3.98
C ILE A 210 13.87 6.61 -2.99
N ALA A 211 12.55 6.44 -2.90
CA ALA A 211 11.95 5.44 -2.01
C ALA A 211 12.38 4.00 -2.38
N ILE A 212 12.49 3.68 -3.67
CA ILE A 212 13.02 2.39 -4.15
C ILE A 212 14.49 2.23 -3.73
N LEU A 213 15.31 3.27 -3.91
CA LEU A 213 16.72 3.22 -3.50
C LEU A 213 16.89 3.06 -1.99
N LEU A 214 16.02 3.68 -1.19
CA LEU A 214 16.03 3.56 0.27
C LEU A 214 15.74 2.13 0.76
N ILE A 215 15.11 1.28 -0.04
CA ILE A 215 14.93 -0.14 0.30
C ILE A 215 16.28 -0.80 0.58
N ILE A 216 17.33 -0.43 -0.17
CA ILE A 216 18.66 -1.06 -0.08
C ILE A 216 19.29 -0.87 1.32
N PRO A 217 19.60 0.34 1.80
CA PRO A 217 20.23 0.52 3.10
C PRO A 217 19.33 0.06 4.26
N ILE A 218 18.00 0.26 4.15
CA ILE A 218 17.05 -0.11 5.21
C ILE A 218 16.96 -1.63 5.37
N THR A 219 16.79 -2.37 4.27
CA THR A 219 16.73 -3.84 4.34
C THR A 219 18.10 -4.45 4.67
N TRP A 220 19.20 -3.87 4.18
CA TRP A 220 20.55 -4.31 4.54
C TRP A 220 20.83 -4.16 6.04
N LEU A 221 20.47 -3.02 6.65
CA LEU A 221 20.58 -2.82 8.10
C LEU A 221 19.67 -3.80 8.86
N GLY A 222 18.44 -4.01 8.39
CA GLY A 222 17.51 -4.99 8.97
C GLY A 222 18.04 -6.43 8.94
N GLN A 223 18.60 -6.87 7.81
CA GLN A 223 19.23 -8.19 7.68
C GLN A 223 20.41 -8.36 8.64
N ARG A 224 21.30 -7.34 8.74
CA ARG A 224 22.43 -7.39 9.66
C ARG A 224 21.98 -7.43 11.12
N ALA A 225 20.89 -6.73 11.44
CA ALA A 225 20.28 -6.75 12.77
C ALA A 225 19.72 -8.15 13.11
N ALA A 226 19.00 -8.77 12.17
CA ALA A 226 18.51 -10.15 12.28
C ALA A 226 19.67 -11.15 12.50
N GLN A 227 20.79 -10.95 11.81
CA GLN A 227 22.02 -11.76 11.97
C GLN A 227 22.80 -11.51 13.26
N GLY A 228 22.41 -10.57 14.12
CA GLY A 228 23.07 -10.36 15.41
C GLY A 228 24.05 -9.21 15.50
N HIS A 229 24.26 -8.42 14.44
CA HIS A 229 25.21 -7.31 14.48
C HIS A 229 24.73 -6.18 15.39
N LEU A 230 25.50 -5.86 16.43
CA LEU A 230 25.13 -4.91 17.48
C LEU A 230 24.71 -3.53 16.95
N VAL A 231 25.56 -2.89 16.13
CA VAL A 231 25.27 -1.55 15.59
C VAL A 231 24.00 -1.54 14.76
N SER A 232 23.83 -2.57 13.90
CA SER A 232 22.62 -2.70 13.07
C SER A 232 21.38 -2.95 13.93
N ARG A 233 21.48 -3.74 15.00
CA ARG A 233 20.38 -3.93 15.97
C ARG A 233 20.01 -2.64 16.68
N LEU A 234 20.98 -1.82 17.08
CA LEU A 234 20.71 -0.52 17.69
C LEU A 234 19.96 0.38 16.72
N VAL A 235 20.42 0.50 15.46
CA VAL A 235 19.78 1.36 14.45
C VAL A 235 18.40 0.83 14.04
N ALA A 236 18.31 -0.43 13.62
CA ALA A 236 17.05 -1.04 13.19
C ALA A 236 16.05 -1.25 14.34
N GLY A 237 16.54 -1.29 15.59
CA GLY A 237 15.73 -1.27 16.80
C GLY A 237 14.88 0.00 16.94
N PHE A 238 15.25 1.10 16.25
CA PHE A 238 14.47 2.34 16.19
C PHE A 238 13.55 2.44 14.96
N TYR A 239 13.28 1.35 14.24
CA TYR A 239 12.33 1.39 13.12
C TYR A 239 10.86 1.49 13.57
N TRP A 240 10.50 1.01 14.76
CA TRP A 240 9.13 1.06 15.26
C TRP A 240 8.51 2.45 15.51
N PRO A 241 9.24 3.50 15.96
CA PRO A 241 8.68 4.84 16.09
C PRO A 241 8.57 5.59 14.76
N ILE A 242 9.22 5.12 13.69
CA ILE A 242 9.30 5.84 12.41
C ILE A 242 7.92 6.20 11.83
N PRO A 243 6.89 5.33 11.84
CA PRO A 243 5.55 5.72 11.39
C PRO A 243 4.98 6.93 12.14
N ILE A 244 5.07 6.94 13.48
CA ILE A 244 4.58 8.04 14.32
C ILE A 244 5.38 9.31 14.06
N LEU A 245 6.70 9.22 14.03
CA LEU A 245 7.58 10.37 13.77
C LEU A 245 7.35 10.94 12.37
N GLY A 246 7.21 10.09 11.36
CA GLY A 246 6.93 10.49 9.99
C GLY A 246 5.60 11.25 9.86
N ALA A 247 4.54 10.72 10.45
CA ALA A 247 3.24 11.38 10.49
C ALA A 247 3.28 12.70 11.26
N TYR A 248 3.89 12.69 12.46
CA TYR A 248 4.03 13.90 13.27
C TYR A 248 4.78 15.01 12.52
N LEU A 249 5.92 14.68 11.91
CA LEU A 249 6.74 15.64 11.18
C LEU A 249 6.00 16.25 9.99
N ILE A 250 5.34 15.44 9.15
CA ILE A 250 4.63 15.98 7.98
C ILE A 250 3.39 16.79 8.39
N ILE A 251 2.68 16.38 9.43
CA ILE A 251 1.50 17.09 9.95
C ILE A 251 1.91 18.45 10.51
N ILE A 252 2.90 18.49 11.42
CA ILE A 252 3.35 19.73 12.05
C ILE A 252 4.00 20.67 11.04
N ALA A 253 4.86 20.15 10.16
CA ALA A 253 5.50 20.96 9.12
C ALA A 253 4.47 21.58 8.16
N SER A 254 3.40 20.85 7.83
CA SER A 254 2.32 21.37 6.98
C SER A 254 1.41 22.35 7.74
N TYR A 255 1.13 22.09 9.01
CA TYR A 255 0.29 22.99 9.83
C TYR A 255 0.92 24.38 9.98
N PHE A 256 2.22 24.44 10.30
CA PHE A 256 2.96 25.70 10.47
C PHE A 256 3.63 26.23 9.20
N PHE A 257 3.38 25.60 8.03
CA PHE A 257 4.00 26.02 6.78
C PHE A 257 3.71 27.50 6.47
N THR A 258 4.75 28.23 6.07
CA THR A 258 4.63 29.59 5.57
C THR A 258 5.68 29.82 4.48
N PHE A 259 5.30 30.54 3.43
CA PHE A 259 6.22 30.98 2.38
C PHE A 259 7.26 31.98 2.86
N SER A 260 7.03 32.67 3.99
CA SER A 260 8.00 33.61 4.55
C SER A 260 9.26 32.94 5.10
N ASN A 261 9.23 31.62 5.33
CA ASN A 261 10.37 30.88 5.86
C ASN A 261 11.06 30.09 4.74
N HIS A 262 12.31 30.46 4.46
CA HIS A 262 13.11 29.86 3.39
C HIS A 262 13.39 28.35 3.57
N LEU A 263 13.47 27.85 4.81
CA LEU A 263 13.58 26.41 5.05
C LEU A 263 12.29 25.69 4.64
N PHE A 264 11.12 26.22 5.00
CA PHE A 264 9.84 25.65 4.59
C PHE A 264 9.67 25.64 3.07
N GLU A 265 10.03 26.73 2.39
CA GLU A 265 9.97 26.81 0.94
C GLU A 265 10.86 25.73 0.28
N LYS A 266 12.11 25.58 0.73
CA LYS A 266 13.03 24.55 0.24
C LYS A 266 12.50 23.14 0.45
N VAL A 267 11.99 22.83 1.65
CA VAL A 267 11.42 21.51 1.95
C VAL A 267 10.17 21.27 1.12
N ASN A 268 9.32 22.29 0.95
CA ASN A 268 8.13 22.20 0.12
C ASN A 268 8.49 21.90 -1.34
N HIS A 269 9.49 22.58 -1.91
CA HIS A 269 9.98 22.28 -3.25
C HIS A 269 10.57 20.86 -3.37
N ALA A 270 11.31 20.41 -2.35
CA ALA A 270 11.83 19.03 -2.31
C ALA A 270 10.70 18.00 -2.31
N LEU A 271 9.64 18.25 -1.53
CA LEU A 271 8.42 17.44 -1.42
C LEU A 271 7.36 17.77 -2.51
N SER A 272 7.73 18.52 -3.55
CA SER A 272 6.85 18.90 -4.67
C SER A 272 5.50 19.50 -4.25
N GLY A 273 5.50 20.45 -3.32
CA GLY A 273 4.30 21.22 -2.93
C GLY A 273 3.47 20.63 -1.77
N ARG A 274 3.84 19.46 -1.25
CA ARG A 274 3.01 18.74 -0.24
C ARG A 274 2.79 19.52 1.06
N LEU A 275 3.76 20.31 1.52
CA LEU A 275 3.58 21.14 2.72
C LEU A 275 2.57 22.26 2.48
N GLN A 276 2.67 22.93 1.34
CA GLN A 276 1.75 23.98 0.93
C GLN A 276 0.31 23.46 0.79
N PHE A 277 0.11 22.34 0.09
CA PHE A 277 -1.22 21.76 -0.06
C PHE A 277 -1.77 21.22 1.26
N GLY A 278 -0.91 20.67 2.12
CA GLY A 278 -1.26 20.31 3.48
C GLY A 278 -1.73 21.48 4.32
N HIS A 279 -0.99 22.59 4.30
CA HIS A 279 -1.38 23.84 4.97
C HIS A 279 -2.72 24.36 4.46
N THR A 280 -2.87 24.40 3.14
CA THR A 280 -4.12 24.82 2.49
C THR A 280 -5.30 23.95 2.94
N ALA A 281 -5.09 22.63 3.08
CA ALA A 281 -6.11 21.73 3.57
C ALA A 281 -6.47 21.99 5.05
N PHE A 282 -5.49 22.28 5.90
CA PHE A 282 -5.76 22.68 7.29
C PHE A 282 -6.57 23.97 7.39
N VAL A 283 -6.21 24.99 6.60
CA VAL A 283 -6.92 26.28 6.61
C VAL A 283 -8.36 26.14 6.10
N ARG A 284 -8.57 25.32 5.05
CA ARG A 284 -9.90 25.16 4.43
C ARG A 284 -10.83 24.23 5.19
N TYR A 285 -10.31 23.14 5.76
CA TYR A 285 -11.13 22.04 6.29
C TYR A 285 -10.89 21.76 7.78
N GLY A 286 -9.76 22.16 8.35
CA GLY A 286 -9.44 21.90 9.75
C GLY A 286 -9.33 20.40 10.09
N PHE A 287 -9.75 20.04 11.31
CA PHE A 287 -9.69 18.68 11.84
C PHE A 287 -11.08 18.09 12.04
N SER A 288 -11.21 16.79 11.84
CA SER A 288 -12.43 16.04 12.12
C SER A 288 -12.10 14.75 12.89
N LYS A 289 -13.00 14.31 13.77
CA LYS A 289 -12.80 13.06 14.52
C LYS A 289 -12.96 11.82 13.63
N PHE A 290 -13.97 11.84 12.77
CA PHE A 290 -14.43 10.70 11.96
C PHE A 290 -14.30 10.93 10.45
N GLY A 291 -13.66 12.01 10.02
CA GLY A 291 -13.55 12.37 8.61
C GLY A 291 -14.59 13.40 8.16
N GLN A 292 -14.37 13.92 6.96
CA GLN A 292 -15.21 14.93 6.31
C GLN A 292 -14.95 14.94 4.80
N PRO A 293 -15.89 15.42 3.97
CA PRO A 293 -15.66 15.49 2.53
C PRO A 293 -14.66 16.60 2.21
N VAL A 294 -13.73 16.32 1.30
CA VAL A 294 -12.76 17.27 0.77
C VAL A 294 -12.93 17.34 -0.74
N GLN A 295 -12.99 18.56 -1.29
CA GLN A 295 -13.08 18.76 -2.73
C GLN A 295 -11.67 18.89 -3.28
N GLU A 296 -11.22 17.87 -4.01
CA GLU A 296 -9.91 17.82 -4.65
C GLU A 296 -10.02 18.07 -6.15
N ASN A 297 -9.11 18.88 -6.69
CA ASN A 297 -8.98 19.20 -8.10
C ASN A 297 -7.57 18.82 -8.55
N GLY A 298 -7.43 17.65 -9.19
CA GLY A 298 -6.15 17.12 -9.64
C GLY A 298 -6.12 16.83 -11.15
N TRP A 299 -4.95 16.43 -11.64
CA TRP A 299 -4.70 16.08 -13.05
C TRP A 299 -5.05 14.62 -13.41
N GLY A 300 -5.47 13.82 -12.42
CA GLY A 300 -5.76 12.38 -12.60
C GLY A 300 -7.11 12.09 -13.27
N ALA A 301 -7.22 10.88 -13.85
CA ALA A 301 -8.34 10.35 -14.64
C ALA A 301 -8.47 10.92 -16.07
N GLY A 302 -9.18 10.18 -16.95
CA GLY A 302 -9.15 10.22 -18.44
C GLY A 302 -9.39 11.55 -19.18
N VAL A 303 -9.47 12.66 -18.45
CA VAL A 303 -9.55 14.05 -18.92
C VAL A 303 -8.19 14.77 -18.85
N GLY A 304 -7.14 14.14 -18.31
CA GLY A 304 -5.82 14.71 -17.96
C GLY A 304 -5.01 15.44 -19.06
N ALA A 305 -5.53 15.59 -20.27
CA ALA A 305 -4.96 16.47 -21.31
C ALA A 305 -5.93 17.55 -21.83
N LYS A 306 -7.22 17.52 -21.46
CA LYS A 306 -8.26 18.40 -22.03
C LYS A 306 -8.81 19.44 -21.05
N LYS A 307 -8.59 19.29 -19.74
CA LYS A 307 -9.07 20.25 -18.74
C LYS A 307 -7.87 21.03 -18.19
N VAL A 308 -7.85 22.34 -18.43
CA VAL A 308 -6.95 23.24 -17.71
C VAL A 308 -7.40 23.25 -16.26
N VAL A 309 -6.60 22.67 -15.36
CA VAL A 309 -6.85 22.75 -13.92
C VAL A 309 -6.32 24.10 -13.44
N THR A 310 -7.20 25.09 -13.35
CA THR A 310 -6.84 26.46 -12.94
C THR A 310 -6.60 26.59 -11.45
N ASP A 311 -7.25 25.74 -10.63
CA ASP A 311 -7.16 25.74 -9.17
C ASP A 311 -6.74 24.36 -8.65
N TYR A 312 -5.51 23.94 -8.94
CA TYR A 312 -4.99 22.66 -8.47
C TYR A 312 -4.96 22.63 -6.94
N PHE A 313 -5.63 21.65 -6.36
CA PHE A 313 -5.62 21.38 -4.93
C PHE A 313 -5.83 19.89 -4.72
N PHE A 314 -4.81 19.22 -4.21
CA PHE A 314 -4.83 17.79 -4.00
C PHE A 314 -3.95 17.43 -2.80
N ILE A 315 -4.43 16.55 -1.92
CA ILE A 315 -3.70 16.15 -0.71
C ILE A 315 -2.92 14.88 -1.02
N ASP A 316 -1.69 15.02 -1.51
CA ASP A 316 -0.88 13.87 -1.91
C ASP A 316 -0.29 13.08 -0.73
N ALA A 317 -0.06 13.67 0.43
CA ALA A 317 0.54 12.94 1.57
C ALA A 317 -0.52 12.09 2.31
N SER A 318 -0.35 10.77 2.34
CA SER A 318 -1.28 9.84 3.02
C SER A 318 -1.56 10.19 4.48
N PHE A 319 -0.56 10.62 5.27
CA PHE A 319 -0.81 10.97 6.68
C PHE A 319 -1.72 12.18 6.82
N LEU A 320 -1.62 13.16 5.91
CA LEU A 320 -2.53 14.30 5.87
C LEU A 320 -3.92 13.87 5.39
N ARG A 321 -4.02 12.96 4.41
CA ARG A 321 -5.32 12.39 3.98
C ARG A 321 -6.00 11.65 5.12
N LEU A 322 -5.27 10.79 5.83
CA LEU A 322 -5.79 10.08 6.99
C LEU A 322 -6.34 11.05 8.04
N LEU A 323 -5.62 12.14 8.32
CA LEU A 323 -6.04 13.13 9.30
C LEU A 323 -7.26 13.96 8.85
N ILE A 324 -7.22 14.50 7.63
CA ILE A 324 -8.16 15.52 7.16
C ILE A 324 -9.41 14.87 6.55
N ILE A 325 -9.24 13.86 5.69
CA ILE A 325 -10.34 13.20 4.96
C ILE A 325 -10.97 12.10 5.82
N PHE A 326 -10.16 11.22 6.40
CA PHE A 326 -10.66 10.06 7.15
C PHE A 326 -10.82 10.29 8.66
N GLY A 327 -10.20 11.35 9.19
CA GLY A 327 -10.31 11.80 10.58
C GLY A 327 -9.24 11.27 11.52
N THR A 328 -9.07 11.97 12.64
CA THR A 328 -8.02 11.70 13.63
C THR A 328 -8.06 10.27 14.19
N ILE A 329 -9.25 9.68 14.38
CA ILE A 329 -9.37 8.31 14.90
C ILE A 329 -8.75 7.30 13.93
N VAL A 330 -9.00 7.45 12.62
CA VAL A 330 -8.44 6.56 11.60
C VAL A 330 -6.93 6.72 11.53
N LEU A 331 -6.41 7.96 11.57
CA LEU A 331 -4.96 8.19 11.63
C LEU A 331 -4.32 7.43 12.80
N LEU A 332 -4.88 7.58 14.01
CA LEU A 332 -4.34 6.92 15.20
C LEU A 332 -4.37 5.39 15.09
N VAL A 333 -5.45 4.82 14.56
CA VAL A 333 -5.56 3.38 14.32
C VAL A 333 -4.49 2.90 13.34
N VAL A 334 -4.33 3.58 12.20
CA VAL A 334 -3.32 3.18 11.19
C VAL A 334 -1.90 3.32 11.73
N LEU A 335 -1.60 4.39 12.49
CA LEU A 335 -0.31 4.56 13.14
C LEU A 335 -0.02 3.46 14.16
N LEU A 336 -1.02 3.12 15.00
CA LEU A 336 -0.91 2.01 15.94
C LEU A 336 -0.60 0.71 15.21
N MET A 337 -1.31 0.42 14.12
CA MET A 337 -1.08 -0.78 13.31
C MET A 337 0.35 -0.82 12.75
N MET A 338 0.80 0.23 12.07
CA MET A 338 2.14 0.31 11.48
C MET A 338 3.23 0.17 12.55
N THR A 339 3.06 0.85 13.68
CA THR A 339 4.00 0.79 14.81
C THR A 339 4.03 -0.59 15.46
N GLN A 340 2.87 -1.21 15.69
CA GLN A 340 2.78 -2.55 16.27
C GLN A 340 3.43 -3.60 15.35
N LEU A 341 3.20 -3.52 14.04
CA LEU A 341 3.82 -4.41 13.06
C LEU A 341 5.34 -4.32 13.07
N SER A 342 5.88 -3.09 13.11
CA SER A 342 7.31 -2.86 13.25
C SER A 342 7.86 -3.41 14.56
N TRP A 343 7.20 -3.11 15.68
CA TRP A 343 7.60 -3.56 17.01
C TRP A 343 7.66 -5.08 17.09
N GLN A 344 6.60 -5.77 16.67
CA GLN A 344 6.54 -7.24 16.69
C GLN A 344 7.66 -7.88 15.84
N SER A 345 7.96 -7.30 14.67
CA SER A 345 9.03 -7.76 13.79
C SER A 345 10.43 -7.61 14.42
N ILE A 346 10.65 -6.54 15.20
CA ILE A 346 11.90 -6.32 15.94
C ILE A 346 12.01 -7.29 17.12
N GLN A 347 10.94 -7.47 17.90
CA GLN A 347 10.93 -8.38 19.07
C GLN A 347 11.18 -9.84 18.69
N THR A 348 10.76 -10.22 17.49
CA THR A 348 11.01 -11.55 16.91
C THR A 348 12.34 -11.65 16.17
N ASN A 349 13.20 -10.62 16.22
CA ASN A 349 14.47 -10.54 15.47
C ASN A 349 14.34 -10.81 13.96
N ASP A 350 13.15 -10.69 13.38
CA ASP A 350 12.90 -10.90 11.94
C ASP A 350 13.21 -9.64 11.13
N TYR A 351 12.89 -8.45 11.67
CA TYR A 351 13.11 -7.12 11.09
C TYR A 351 12.51 -6.86 9.68
N ALA A 352 11.91 -7.84 9.01
CA ALA A 352 11.41 -7.68 7.64
C ALA A 352 10.26 -6.67 7.56
N LEU A 353 9.23 -6.86 8.39
CA LEU A 353 8.09 -5.93 8.46
C LEU A 353 8.50 -4.56 8.98
N ALA A 354 9.42 -4.50 9.97
CA ALA A 354 9.93 -3.21 10.45
C ALA A 354 10.63 -2.42 9.34
N SER A 355 11.47 -3.08 8.54
CA SER A 355 12.16 -2.48 7.40
C SER A 355 11.16 -1.99 6.34
N VAL A 356 10.14 -2.80 6.04
CA VAL A 356 9.06 -2.43 5.12
C VAL A 356 8.30 -1.21 5.62
N MET A 357 7.94 -1.16 6.91
CA MET A 357 7.17 -0.04 7.48
C MET A 357 7.91 1.29 7.42
N VAL A 358 9.25 1.29 7.47
CA VAL A 358 10.05 2.50 7.22
C VAL A 358 9.80 3.01 5.80
N ILE A 359 9.87 2.14 4.79
CA ILE A 359 9.67 2.51 3.39
C ILE A 359 8.21 2.90 3.13
N VAL A 360 7.24 2.18 3.71
CA VAL A 360 5.81 2.55 3.65
C VAL A 360 5.58 3.91 4.31
N THR A 361 6.26 4.24 5.41
CA THR A 361 6.18 5.57 6.04
C THR A 361 6.73 6.66 5.14
N VAL A 362 7.87 6.42 4.49
CA VAL A 362 8.42 7.36 3.50
C VAL A 362 7.43 7.54 2.35
N SER A 363 6.90 6.45 1.80
CA SER A 363 5.86 6.52 0.76
C SER A 363 4.61 7.25 1.27
N ALA A 364 4.17 7.08 2.51
CA ALA A 364 3.00 7.77 3.08
C ALA A 364 3.19 9.28 3.28
N ILE A 365 4.43 9.75 3.44
CA ILE A 365 4.76 11.19 3.42
C ILE A 365 4.69 11.73 1.99
N LEU A 366 5.07 10.89 1.02
CA LEU A 366 5.25 11.28 -0.37
C LEU A 366 4.02 11.00 -1.24
N GLU A 367 3.13 10.10 -0.90
CA GLU A 367 2.08 9.64 -1.81
C GLU A 367 0.83 9.26 -1.03
N GLN A 368 -0.29 9.21 -1.73
CA GLN A 368 -1.63 9.01 -1.15
C GLN A 368 -2.02 7.54 -0.99
N ARG A 369 -1.10 6.63 -1.30
CA ARG A 369 -1.38 5.22 -1.57
C ARG A 369 -1.33 4.30 -0.35
N LEU A 370 -1.24 4.84 0.86
CA LEU A 370 -1.10 4.05 2.09
C LEU A 370 -2.28 3.09 2.35
N VAL A 371 -3.51 3.52 2.05
CA VAL A 371 -4.75 2.74 2.27
C VAL A 371 -5.38 2.24 0.97
N ASP A 372 -4.62 2.22 -0.12
CA ASP A 372 -5.08 1.76 -1.44
C ASP A 372 -4.49 0.37 -1.73
N ILE A 373 -5.35 -0.64 -1.92
CA ILE A 373 -4.92 -2.03 -2.06
C ILE A 373 -4.22 -2.33 -3.39
N ALA A 374 -4.38 -1.49 -4.42
CA ALA A 374 -3.56 -1.61 -5.64
C ALA A 374 -2.06 -1.45 -5.32
N TYR A 375 -1.74 -0.76 -4.22
CA TYR A 375 -0.39 -0.39 -3.83
C TYR A 375 0.05 -1.09 -2.55
N ASN A 376 -0.65 -0.95 -1.42
CA ASN A 376 -0.11 -1.36 -0.14
C ASN A 376 -0.78 -2.62 0.46
N PRO A 377 -0.17 -3.82 0.36
CA PRO A 377 -0.68 -5.02 1.02
C PRO A 377 -0.27 -5.13 2.49
N PHE A 378 0.62 -4.27 3.00
CA PHE A 378 1.33 -4.55 4.25
C PHE A 378 0.52 -4.26 5.52
N LEU A 379 -0.51 -3.41 5.43
CA LEU A 379 -1.44 -3.22 6.55
C LEU A 379 -2.25 -4.48 6.88
N LEU A 380 -2.41 -5.39 5.90
CA LEU A 380 -3.11 -6.67 6.08
C LEU A 380 -2.40 -7.58 7.09
N ALA A 381 -1.10 -7.36 7.32
CA ALA A 381 -0.32 -8.08 8.32
C ALA A 381 -0.91 -7.97 9.73
N PHE A 382 -1.66 -6.90 10.02
CA PHE A 382 -2.13 -6.60 11.38
C PHE A 382 -3.00 -7.70 11.98
N LEU A 383 -3.86 -8.33 11.17
CA LEU A 383 -4.71 -9.46 11.60
C LEU A 383 -4.34 -10.78 10.94
N ALA A 384 -3.45 -10.77 9.95
CA ALA A 384 -2.95 -11.99 9.32
C ALA A 384 -2.07 -12.82 10.26
N THR A 385 -1.92 -14.10 9.93
CA THR A 385 -1.07 -15.04 10.66
C THR A 385 0.34 -15.13 10.05
N GLY A 386 1.29 -15.66 10.82
CA GLY A 386 2.65 -15.94 10.32
C GLY A 386 3.58 -14.71 10.25
N THR A 387 3.20 -13.59 10.86
CA THR A 387 4.02 -12.36 10.95
C THR A 387 5.17 -12.49 11.96
N ALA A 388 5.08 -13.41 12.91
CA ALA A 388 6.06 -13.66 13.97
C ALA A 388 6.77 -15.03 13.89
N SER A 389 6.32 -15.94 13.01
CA SER A 389 6.64 -17.38 13.11
C SER A 389 7.79 -17.85 12.22
N MET A 390 8.66 -16.96 11.72
CA MET A 390 9.77 -17.40 10.87
C MET A 390 10.87 -18.14 11.66
N MET A 391 10.96 -18.00 13.00
CA MET A 391 12.02 -18.65 13.79
C MET A 391 11.68 -20.02 14.37
N THR A 392 10.40 -20.38 14.59
CA THR A 392 10.08 -21.68 15.20
C THR A 392 10.41 -22.83 14.25
N LYS A 393 10.18 -22.65 12.94
CA LYS A 393 10.46 -23.71 11.96
C LYS A 393 11.95 -23.94 11.67
N GLU A 394 12.82 -22.93 11.78
CA GLU A 394 14.26 -23.13 11.55
C GLU A 394 14.97 -23.69 12.80
N LYS A 395 14.58 -23.27 14.01
CA LYS A 395 15.12 -23.84 15.25
C LYS A 395 14.67 -25.26 15.54
N ASP A 396 13.46 -25.64 15.12
CA ASP A 396 12.99 -27.02 15.24
C ASP A 396 13.69 -27.95 14.23
N ILE A 397 14.14 -27.45 13.08
CA ILE A 397 14.93 -28.24 12.12
C ILE A 397 16.37 -28.40 12.62
N GLU A 398 16.97 -27.36 13.22
CA GLU A 398 18.31 -27.46 13.81
C GLU A 398 18.34 -28.36 15.06
N ARG A 399 17.29 -28.37 15.89
CA ARG A 399 17.17 -29.28 17.06
C ARG A 399 16.89 -30.74 16.72
N VAL A 400 16.36 -31.02 15.53
CA VAL A 400 16.15 -32.40 15.06
C VAL A 400 17.41 -32.96 14.39
N HIS A 401 18.38 -32.09 14.08
CA HIS A 401 19.66 -32.45 13.45
C HIS A 401 20.90 -32.22 14.33
N SER A 402 20.70 -31.83 15.60
CA SER A 402 21.70 -31.81 16.68
C SER A 402 21.37 -32.89 17.70
#